data_AF-A0A7G6ZAB6-F1
#
_entry.id   AF-A0A7G6ZAB6-F1
#
_cell.length_a   1.000
_cell.length_b   1.000
_cell.length_c   1.000
_cell.angle_alpha   90.00
_cell.angle_beta   90.00
_cell.angle_gamma   90.00
#
_symmetry.space_group_name_H-M   'P 1'
#
loop_
_entity.id
_entity.type
_entity.pdbx_description
1 polymer ?
#
loop_
_entity_poly.entity_id
_entity_poly.type
_entity_poly.pdbx_seq_one_letter_code
_entity_poly.pdbx_strand_id
1 'polypeptide(L)'
;MREDLAQTGSMRAWRTGLVVIGVLLLLLGAFVLIDTVKPVKIAGVALWFVLALIVHDGIIAFVTFGVAFLLRKAGRALPIAALAIVQAGLVICSVFAIIVLPAAYKKSIGSKNPTVLPLDYGPSLVILWAVIVVLTALAVIGYTALARRQKNRPSVSQA
;
A
#
# COMPACT_ATOMS: atom_id res chain seq x y z
N MET A 1 23.39 -30.12 -5.14
CA MET A 1 24.41 -29.91 -4.07
C MET A 1 25.29 -28.67 -4.30
N ARG A 2 26.00 -28.49 -5.42
CA ARG A 2 26.78 -27.24 -5.66
C ARG A 2 25.91 -26.00 -5.95
N GLU A 3 24.78 -26.17 -6.65
CA GLU A 3 23.84 -25.06 -6.93
C GLU A 3 23.10 -24.56 -5.67
N ASP A 4 22.79 -25.46 -4.73
CA ASP A 4 22.14 -25.11 -3.45
C ASP A 4 23.04 -24.24 -2.55
N LEU A 5 24.36 -24.50 -2.56
CA LEU A 5 25.35 -23.71 -1.82
C LEU A 5 25.52 -22.31 -2.41
N ALA A 6 25.45 -22.17 -3.73
CA ALA A 6 25.51 -20.87 -4.41
C ALA A 6 24.23 -20.04 -4.18
N GLN A 7 23.04 -20.65 -4.25
CA GLN A 7 21.77 -19.98 -3.98
C GLN A 7 21.66 -19.51 -2.52
N THR A 8 22.10 -20.32 -1.56
CA THR A 8 22.10 -19.94 -0.13
C THR A 8 23.10 -18.82 0.18
N GLY A 9 24.28 -18.84 -0.46
CA GLY A 9 25.25 -17.73 -0.39
C GLY A 9 24.68 -16.42 -0.94
N SER A 10 24.05 -16.47 -2.12
CA SER A 10 23.41 -15.32 -2.75
C SER A 10 22.26 -14.75 -1.91
N MET A 11 21.39 -15.60 -1.36
CA MET A 11 20.27 -15.16 -0.53
C MET A 11 20.75 -14.50 0.78
N ARG A 12 21.81 -15.05 1.41
CA ARG A 12 22.41 -14.45 2.62
C ARG A 12 23.06 -13.11 2.32
N ALA A 13 23.75 -12.98 1.19
CA ALA A 13 24.34 -11.71 0.75
C ALA A 13 23.26 -10.66 0.52
N TRP A 14 22.18 -11.00 -0.20
CA TRP A 14 21.08 -10.07 -0.46
C TRP A 14 20.35 -9.65 0.81
N ARG A 15 20.06 -10.61 1.70
CA ARG A 15 19.43 -10.34 3.00
C ARG A 15 20.30 -9.40 3.84
N THR A 16 21.59 -9.69 3.92
CA THR A 16 22.54 -8.86 4.68
C THR A 16 22.63 -7.46 4.06
N GLY A 17 22.72 -7.36 2.73
CA GLY A 17 22.72 -6.09 2.02
C GLY A 17 21.48 -5.26 2.33
N LEU A 18 20.28 -5.85 2.22
CA LEU A 18 19.02 -5.16 2.53
C LEU A 18 18.94 -4.72 3.99
N VAL A 19 19.40 -5.55 4.93
CA VAL A 19 19.46 -5.18 6.36
C VAL A 19 20.41 -4.01 6.58
N VAL A 20 21.62 -4.07 6.02
CA VAL A 20 22.61 -2.99 6.15
C VAL A 20 22.07 -1.70 5.55
N ILE A 21 21.51 -1.75 4.34
CA ILE A 21 20.89 -0.59 3.69
C ILE A 21 19.75 -0.03 4.56
N GLY A 22 18.86 -0.89 5.07
CA GLY A 22 17.78 -0.47 5.93
C GLY A 22 18.26 0.22 7.21
N VAL A 23 19.29 -0.32 7.87
CA VAL A 23 19.90 0.28 9.06
C VAL A 23 20.54 1.62 8.74
N LEU A 24 21.29 1.73 7.63
CA LEU A 24 21.89 2.99 7.20
C LEU A 24 20.84 4.06 6.92
N LEU A 25 19.73 3.70 6.26
CA LEU A 25 18.62 4.62 6.01
C LEU A 25 17.92 5.05 7.30
N LEU A 26 17.75 4.14 8.28
CA LEU A 26 17.20 4.48 9.60
C LEU A 26 18.10 5.46 10.35
N LEU A 27 19.42 5.22 10.35
CA LEU A 27 20.40 6.11 10.98
C LEU A 27 20.41 7.48 10.31
N LEU A 28 20.38 7.52 8.97
CA LEU A 28 20.28 8.75 8.21
C LEU A 28 18.99 9.52 8.55
N GLY A 29 17.85 8.82 8.61
CA GLY A 29 16.57 9.42 8.99
C GLY A 29 16.59 9.98 10.42
N ALA A 30 17.16 9.26 11.37
CA ALA A 30 17.31 9.72 12.75
C ALA A 30 18.25 10.95 12.85
N PHE A 31 19.36 10.93 12.11
CA PHE A 31 20.27 12.07 12.03
C PHE A 31 19.57 13.31 11.46
N VAL A 32 18.89 13.20 10.32
CA VAL A 32 18.12 14.30 9.71
C VAL A 32 17.03 14.80 10.64
N LEU A 33 16.35 13.90 11.37
CA LEU A 33 15.31 14.29 12.32
C LEU A 33 15.87 15.19 13.43
N ILE A 34 17.01 14.82 14.02
CA ILE A 34 17.65 15.59 15.10
C ILE A 34 18.25 16.91 14.57
N ASP A 35 18.85 16.87 13.39
CA ASP A 35 19.55 18.02 12.79
C ASP A 35 18.57 19.09 12.27
N THR A 36 17.47 18.67 11.63
CA THR A 36 16.56 19.59 10.93
C THR A 36 15.34 20.00 11.75
N VAL A 37 14.86 19.16 12.68
CA VAL A 37 13.60 19.40 13.39
C VAL A 37 13.84 19.99 14.77
N LYS A 38 13.19 21.13 15.05
CA LYS A 38 13.22 21.75 16.38
C LYS A 38 12.80 20.73 17.46
N PRO A 39 13.49 20.64 18.61
CA PRO A 39 13.23 19.63 19.63
C PRO A 39 11.76 19.53 20.08
N VAL A 40 11.10 20.69 20.21
CA VAL A 40 9.68 20.78 20.59
C VAL A 40 8.72 20.09 19.62
N LYS A 41 9.13 19.88 18.35
CA LYS A 41 8.33 19.21 17.32
C LYS A 41 8.62 17.72 17.17
N ILE A 42 9.71 17.23 17.77
CA ILE A 42 10.10 15.81 17.68
C ILE A 42 9.01 14.91 18.30
N ALA A 43 8.42 15.32 19.43
CA ALA A 43 7.32 14.60 20.05
C ALA A 43 6.09 14.50 19.13
N GLY A 44 5.79 15.56 18.38
CA GLY A 44 4.70 15.54 17.39
C GLY A 44 4.96 14.60 16.23
N VAL A 45 6.21 14.55 15.75
CA VAL A 45 6.63 13.61 14.69
C VAL A 45 6.57 12.17 15.20
N ALA A 46 7.04 11.91 16.42
CA ALA A 46 6.97 10.58 17.04
C ALA A 46 5.52 10.12 17.22
N LEU A 47 4.64 11.00 17.71
CA LEU A 47 3.21 10.70 17.83
C LEU A 47 2.58 10.40 16.47
N TRP A 48 2.89 11.18 15.44
CA TRP A 48 2.41 10.93 14.08
C TRP A 48 2.88 9.57 13.56
N PHE A 49 4.15 9.21 13.78
CA PHE A 49 4.70 7.91 13.40
C PHE A 49 3.97 6.75 14.08
N VAL A 50 3.75 6.84 15.40
CA VAL A 50 3.02 5.82 16.16
C VAL A 50 1.59 5.68 15.65
N LEU A 51 0.88 6.80 15.43
CA LEU A 51 -0.47 6.78 14.88
C LEU A 51 -0.50 6.18 13.46
N ALA A 52 0.48 6.52 12.61
CA ALA A 52 0.58 5.96 11.26
C ALA A 52 0.79 4.44 11.30
N LEU A 53 1.64 3.93 12.20
CA LEU A 53 1.85 2.48 12.40
C LEU A 53 0.57 1.79 12.85
N ILE A 54 -0.14 2.35 13.84
CA ILE A 54 -1.41 1.79 14.32
C ILE A 54 -2.45 1.74 13.19
N VAL A 55 -2.58 2.82 12.42
CA VAL A 55 -3.53 2.87 11.30
C VAL A 55 -3.13 1.88 10.20
N HIS A 56 -1.85 1.78 9.86
CA HIS A 56 -1.37 0.87 8.82
C HIS A 56 -1.49 -0.61 9.20
N ASP A 57 -0.85 -1.00 10.30
CA ASP A 57 -0.74 -2.41 10.67
C ASP A 57 -1.91 -2.86 11.55
N GLY A 58 -2.40 -1.97 12.40
CA GLY A 58 -3.50 -2.26 13.34
C GLY A 58 -4.89 -2.14 12.75
N ILE A 59 -5.08 -1.37 11.66
CA ILE A 59 -6.40 -1.16 11.05
C ILE A 59 -6.42 -1.63 9.61
N ILE A 60 -5.55 -1.11 8.74
CA ILE A 60 -5.60 -1.39 7.30
C ILE A 60 -5.33 -2.88 7.02
N ALA A 61 -4.37 -3.51 7.71
CA ALA A 61 -4.14 -4.94 7.59
C ALA A 61 -5.38 -5.78 7.99
N PHE A 62 -6.08 -5.39 9.06
CA PHE A 62 -7.29 -6.08 9.50
C PHE A 62 -8.47 -5.86 8.54
N VAL A 63 -8.63 -4.66 8.02
CA VAL A 63 -9.67 -4.35 7.02
C VAL A 63 -9.40 -5.10 5.73
N THR A 64 -8.17 -5.09 5.22
CA THR A 64 -7.80 -5.83 4.00
C THR A 64 -7.96 -7.34 4.16
N PHE A 65 -7.65 -7.88 5.34
CA PHE A 65 -7.91 -9.28 5.69
C PHE A 65 -9.41 -9.56 5.78
N GLY A 66 -10.17 -8.72 6.49
CA GLY A 66 -11.62 -8.85 6.66
C GLY A 66 -12.38 -8.79 5.33
N VAL A 67 -11.99 -7.88 4.44
CA VAL A 67 -12.54 -7.78 3.08
C VAL A 67 -12.25 -9.06 2.30
N ALA A 68 -11.01 -9.56 2.29
CA ALA A 68 -10.69 -10.81 1.62
C ALA A 68 -11.46 -12.01 2.19
N PHE A 69 -11.64 -12.06 3.51
CA PHE A 69 -12.42 -13.07 4.19
C PHE A 69 -13.90 -13.01 3.80
N LEU A 70 -14.51 -11.81 3.83
CA LEU A 70 -15.90 -11.60 3.45
C LEU A 70 -16.15 -11.92 1.97
N LEU A 71 -15.26 -11.53 1.05
CA LEU A 71 -15.38 -11.89 -0.36
C LEU A 71 -15.28 -13.39 -0.60
N ARG A 72 -14.42 -14.11 0.15
CA ARG A 72 -14.37 -15.58 0.11
C ARG A 72 -15.64 -16.21 0.67
N LYS A 73 -16.15 -15.69 1.79
CA LYS A 73 -17.37 -16.19 2.45
C LYS A 73 -18.63 -15.93 1.60
N ALA A 74 -18.68 -14.82 0.86
CA ALA A 74 -19.79 -14.44 -0.02
C ALA A 74 -19.94 -15.32 -1.27
N GLY A 75 -19.25 -16.45 -1.35
CA GLY A 75 -19.63 -17.57 -2.22
C GLY A 75 -19.19 -17.46 -3.68
N ARG A 76 -18.32 -16.51 -4.04
CA ARG A 76 -17.69 -16.52 -5.37
C ARG A 76 -16.32 -17.15 -5.25
N ALA A 77 -16.10 -18.22 -6.02
CA ALA A 77 -14.79 -18.76 -6.36
C ALA A 77 -13.99 -17.72 -7.18
N LEU A 78 -13.76 -16.54 -6.60
CA LEU A 78 -12.92 -15.51 -7.15
C LEU A 78 -11.49 -16.05 -7.14
N PRO A 79 -10.79 -16.02 -8.29
CA PRO A 79 -9.39 -16.40 -8.35
C PRO A 79 -8.59 -15.60 -7.31
N ILE A 80 -7.57 -16.21 -6.71
CA ILE A 80 -6.69 -15.56 -5.74
C ILE A 80 -6.14 -14.23 -6.30
N ALA A 81 -5.81 -14.20 -7.59
CA ALA A 81 -5.37 -13.01 -8.30
C ALA A 81 -6.41 -11.87 -8.30
N ALA A 82 -7.71 -12.16 -8.43
CA ALA A 82 -8.75 -11.14 -8.37
C ALA A 82 -8.86 -10.53 -6.96
N LEU A 83 -8.70 -11.35 -5.91
CA LEU A 83 -8.63 -10.86 -4.54
C LEU A 83 -7.40 -9.97 -4.31
N ALA A 84 -6.24 -10.36 -4.87
CA ALA A 84 -5.03 -9.56 -4.79
C ALA A 84 -5.19 -8.19 -5.47
N ILE A 85 -5.88 -8.12 -6.61
CA ILE A 85 -6.20 -6.85 -7.29
C ILE A 85 -7.07 -5.95 -6.40
N VAL A 86 -8.12 -6.51 -5.78
CA VAL A 86 -8.98 -5.75 -4.85
C VAL A 86 -8.21 -5.26 -3.63
N GLN A 87 -7.37 -6.11 -3.05
CA GLN A 87 -6.50 -5.74 -1.93
C GLN A 87 -5.53 -4.62 -2.31
N ALA A 88 -4.92 -4.69 -3.50
CA ALA A 88 -4.04 -3.63 -3.99
C ALA A 88 -4.78 -2.28 -4.09
N GLY A 89 -5.98 -2.28 -4.70
CA GLY A 89 -6.81 -1.06 -4.77
C GLY A 89 -7.15 -0.49 -3.39
N LEU A 90 -7.52 -1.35 -2.44
CA LEU A 90 -7.82 -0.96 -1.07
C LEU A 90 -6.60 -0.36 -0.36
N VAL A 91 -5.43 -1.00 -0.47
CA VAL A 91 -4.17 -0.49 0.12
C VAL A 91 -3.81 0.87 -0.46
N ILE A 92 -3.94 1.06 -1.77
CA ILE A 92 -3.68 2.35 -2.42
C ILE A 92 -4.62 3.42 -1.86
N CYS A 93 -5.93 3.16 -1.79
CA CYS A 93 -6.89 4.09 -1.18
C CYS A 93 -6.51 4.46 0.25
N SER A 94 -6.10 3.48 1.05
CA SER A 94 -5.70 3.68 2.44
C SER A 94 -4.42 4.52 2.59
N VAL A 95 -3.40 4.30 1.74
CA VAL A 95 -2.16 5.11 1.75
C VAL A 95 -2.49 6.58 1.43
N PHE A 96 -3.32 6.82 0.41
CA PHE A 96 -3.76 8.19 0.11
C PHE A 96 -4.58 8.79 1.24
N ALA A 97 -5.39 8.00 1.96
CA ALA A 97 -6.10 8.48 3.14
C ALA A 97 -5.14 9.01 4.22
N ILE A 98 -4.11 8.23 4.56
CA ILE A 98 -3.12 8.57 5.59
C ILE A 98 -2.38 9.87 5.25
N ILE A 99 -2.09 10.09 3.96
CA ILE A 99 -1.34 11.27 3.50
C ILE A 99 -2.25 12.50 3.37
N VAL A 100 -3.43 12.33 2.77
CA VAL A 100 -4.29 13.45 2.37
C VAL A 100 -5.19 13.93 3.51
N LEU A 101 -5.64 13.06 4.42
CA LEU A 101 -6.51 13.47 5.52
C LEU A 101 -5.85 14.49 6.47
N PRO A 102 -4.58 14.32 6.90
CA PRO A 102 -3.91 15.36 7.70
C PRO A 102 -3.78 16.69 6.96
N ALA A 103 -3.53 16.66 5.65
CA ALA A 103 -3.47 17.87 4.83
C ALA A 103 -4.85 18.55 4.73
N ALA A 104 -5.91 17.77 4.49
CA ALA A 104 -7.29 18.27 4.47
C ALA A 104 -7.70 18.89 5.81
N TYR A 105 -7.38 18.22 6.93
CA TYR A 105 -7.62 18.75 8.28
C TYR A 105 -6.81 20.02 8.54
N LYS A 106 -5.56 20.07 8.08
CA LYS A 106 -4.74 21.28 8.23
C LYS A 106 -5.31 22.45 7.43
N LYS A 107 -5.91 22.19 6.25
CA LYS A 107 -6.60 23.21 5.46
C LYS A 107 -7.82 23.76 6.20
N SER A 108 -8.63 22.88 6.82
CA SER A 108 -9.87 23.30 7.50
C SER A 108 -9.65 24.19 8.72
N ILE A 109 -8.51 24.02 9.42
CA ILE A 109 -8.14 24.88 10.56
C ILE A 109 -7.33 26.13 10.18
N GLY A 110 -7.11 26.34 8.87
CA GLY A 110 -6.35 27.46 8.33
C GLY A 110 -4.83 27.28 8.30
N SER A 111 -4.21 27.94 7.32
CA SER A 111 -2.75 28.04 7.16
C SER A 111 -2.32 29.50 7.20
N LYS A 112 -1.16 29.77 7.80
CA LYS A 112 -0.55 31.12 7.80
C LYS A 112 -0.10 31.57 6.40
N ASN A 113 0.07 30.63 5.48
CA ASN A 113 0.41 30.91 4.09
C ASN A 113 -0.58 30.19 3.16
N PRO A 114 -1.37 30.93 2.34
CA PRO A 114 -2.40 30.37 1.48
C PRO A 114 -1.85 29.53 0.32
N THR A 115 -0.58 29.69 -0.05
CA THR A 115 0.04 28.94 -1.16
C THR A 115 0.47 27.52 -0.79
N VAL A 116 0.48 27.17 0.51
CA VAL A 116 0.96 25.86 0.98
C VAL A 116 -0.07 24.75 0.80
N LEU A 117 -1.37 25.09 0.78
CA LEU A 117 -2.48 24.14 0.63
C LEU A 117 -3.49 24.64 -0.42
N PRO A 118 -3.10 24.70 -1.71
CA PRO A 118 -3.93 25.27 -2.76
C PRO A 118 -5.15 24.39 -3.08
N LEU A 119 -4.99 23.06 -3.04
CA LEU A 119 -6.02 22.12 -3.47
C LEU A 119 -7.13 21.90 -2.44
N ASP A 120 -8.35 21.63 -2.91
CA ASP A 120 -9.42 21.08 -2.09
C ASP A 120 -9.24 19.57 -1.90
N TYR A 121 -8.46 19.22 -0.87
CA TYR A 121 -8.04 17.85 -0.58
C TYR A 121 -9.19 16.88 -0.30
N GLY A 122 -10.31 17.35 0.29
CA GLY A 122 -11.47 16.50 0.59
C GLY A 122 -12.13 15.97 -0.69
N PRO A 123 -12.69 16.84 -1.55
CA PRO A 123 -13.26 16.43 -2.83
C PRO A 123 -12.26 15.69 -3.72
N SER A 124 -11.00 16.13 -3.77
CA SER A 124 -9.96 15.48 -4.57
C SER A 124 -9.70 14.04 -4.12
N LEU A 125 -9.71 13.76 -2.81
CA LEU A 125 -9.53 12.41 -2.27
C LEU A 125 -10.70 11.49 -2.65
N VAL A 126 -11.93 12.00 -2.58
CA VAL A 126 -13.13 11.22 -2.96
C VAL A 126 -13.10 10.89 -4.45
N ILE A 127 -12.74 11.85 -5.31
CA ILE A 127 -12.59 11.63 -6.75
C ILE A 127 -11.50 10.59 -7.02
N LEU A 128 -10.34 10.70 -6.35
CA LEU A 128 -9.25 9.74 -6.47
C LEU A 128 -9.70 8.32 -6.08
N TRP A 129 -10.40 8.16 -4.96
CA TRP A 129 -10.94 6.86 -4.55
C TRP A 129 -11.95 6.32 -5.55
N ALA A 130 -12.83 7.16 -6.08
CA ALA A 130 -13.78 6.74 -7.12
C ALA A 130 -13.05 6.20 -8.36
N VAL A 131 -12.00 6.91 -8.82
CA VAL A 131 -11.15 6.46 -9.93
C VAL A 131 -10.48 5.12 -9.60
N ILE A 132 -9.89 4.96 -8.42
CA ILE A 132 -9.23 3.71 -8.01
C ILE A 132 -10.23 2.55 -7.96
N VAL A 133 -11.43 2.77 -7.42
CA VAL A 133 -12.49 1.75 -7.37
C VAL A 133 -12.89 1.33 -8.79
N VAL A 134 -13.09 2.29 -9.69
CA VAL A 134 -13.42 2.00 -11.09
C VAL A 134 -12.30 1.21 -11.77
N LEU A 135 -11.04 1.65 -11.66
CA LEU A 135 -9.89 0.95 -12.25
C LEU A 135 -9.71 -0.45 -11.67
N THR A 136 -9.90 -0.62 -10.37
CA THR A 136 -9.83 -1.92 -9.69
C THR A 136 -10.92 -2.86 -10.21
N ALA A 137 -12.16 -2.36 -10.34
CA ALA A 137 -13.27 -3.13 -10.90
C ALA A 137 -13.00 -3.55 -12.36
N LEU A 138 -12.52 -2.62 -13.19
CA LEU A 138 -12.14 -2.90 -14.58
C LEU A 138 -11.02 -3.95 -14.66
N ALA A 139 -10.01 -3.86 -13.80
CA ALA A 139 -8.92 -4.84 -13.75
C ALA A 139 -9.42 -6.24 -13.36
N VAL A 140 -10.32 -6.34 -12.38
CA VAL A 140 -10.94 -7.63 -11.98
C VAL A 140 -11.79 -8.20 -13.13
N ILE A 141 -12.61 -7.38 -13.78
CA ILE A 141 -13.44 -7.80 -14.93
C ILE A 141 -12.54 -8.27 -16.08
N GLY A 142 -11.52 -7.49 -16.44
CA GLY A 142 -10.56 -7.84 -17.50
C GLY A 142 -9.82 -9.15 -17.21
N TYR A 143 -9.32 -9.31 -15.99
CA TYR A 143 -8.64 -10.54 -15.55
C TYR A 143 -9.57 -11.76 -15.64
N THR A 144 -10.78 -11.65 -15.10
CA THR A 144 -11.73 -12.78 -15.10
C THR A 144 -12.23 -13.12 -16.50
N ALA A 145 -12.43 -12.13 -17.38
CA ALA A 145 -12.77 -12.34 -18.78
C ALA A 145 -11.65 -13.08 -19.53
N LEU A 146 -10.39 -12.69 -19.30
CA LEU A 146 -9.23 -13.34 -19.93
C LEU A 146 -9.03 -14.78 -19.44
N ALA A 147 -9.15 -15.01 -18.12
CA ALA A 147 -9.04 -16.33 -17.52
C ALA A 147 -10.12 -17.30 -18.04
N ARG A 148 -11.36 -16.81 -18.25
CA ARG A 148 -12.44 -17.61 -18.88
C ARG A 148 -12.12 -17.99 -20.32
N ARG A 149 -11.55 -17.06 -21.11
CA ARG A 149 -11.16 -17.32 -22.50
C ARG A 149 -10.07 -18.39 -22.62
N GLN A 150 -9.12 -18.41 -21.70
CA GLN A 150 -8.04 -19.41 -21.69
C GLN A 150 -8.55 -20.82 -21.38
N LYS A 151 -9.50 -20.97 -20.45
CA LYS A 151 -10.11 -22.26 -20.11
C LYS A 151 -10.88 -22.89 -21.29
N ASN A 152 -11.38 -22.07 -22.22
CA ASN A 152 -12.17 -22.51 -23.37
C ASN A 152 -11.33 -22.84 -24.61
N ARG A 153 -9.98 -22.72 -24.56
CA ARG A 153 -9.12 -23.15 -25.66
C ARG A 153 -8.95 -24.67 -25.63
N PRO A 154 -9.33 -25.43 -26.69
CA PRO A 154 -9.08 -26.87 -26.74
C PRO A 154 -7.58 -27.16 -26.71
N SER A 155 -7.17 -28.17 -25.92
CA SER A 155 -5.77 -28.56 -25.81
C SER A 155 -5.29 -29.19 -27.11
N VAL A 156 -4.24 -28.62 -27.68
CA VAL A 156 -3.62 -29.03 -28.97
C VAL A 156 -2.94 -30.41 -28.89
N SER A 157 -3.01 -31.11 -27.75
CA SER A 157 -2.30 -32.38 -27.48
C SER A 157 -3.17 -33.64 -27.58
N GLN A 158 -4.24 -33.64 -28.39
CA GLN A 158 -5.03 -34.83 -28.71
C GLN A 158 -5.08 -35.12 -30.22
N ALA A 159 -3.96 -34.89 -30.92
CA ALA A 159 -3.76 -35.31 -32.31
C ALA A 159 -2.58 -36.29 -32.39
#